data_AF-A0A1F6Z2X9-F1
#
_entry.id   AF-A0A1F6Z2X9-F1
#
_cell.length_a   1.000
_cell.length_b   1.000
_cell.length_c   1.000
_cell.angle_alpha   90.00
_cell.angle_beta   90.00
_cell.angle_gamma   90.00
#
_symmetry.space_group_name_H-M   'P 1'
#
loop_
_entity.id
_entity.type
_entity.pdbx_description
1 polymer ?
#
loop_
_entity_poly.entity_id
_entity_poly.type
_entity_poly.pdbx_seq_one_letter_code
_entity_poly.pdbx_strand_id
1 'polypeptide(L)' 'MQVMIKLLLGIAVLLLGIPVGNLLAKATNDELKAGKKWFRIIVIMGLIGAVISLIFRNDALLFTFLFIVIVTNKSLRR' A
#
# COMPACT_ATOMS: atom_id res chain seq x y z
N MET A 1 -26.56 2.12 0.00
CA MET A 1 -26.10 0.93 0.77
C MET A 1 -24.83 0.32 0.19
N GLN A 2 -24.75 0.01 -1.12
CA GLN A 2 -23.56 -0.60 -1.73
C GLN A 2 -22.27 0.25 -1.65
N VAL A 3 -22.36 1.57 -1.79
CA VAL A 3 -21.19 2.47 -1.68
C VAL A 3 -20.56 2.43 -0.30
N MET A 4 -21.39 2.45 0.76
CA MET A 4 -20.94 2.37 2.15
C MET A 4 -20.19 1.06 2.43
N ILE A 5 -20.69 -0.06 1.91
CA ILE A 5 -20.07 -1.38 2.06
C ILE A 5 -18.71 -1.42 1.34
N LYS A 6 -18.63 -0.90 0.11
CA LYS A 6 -17.37 -0.82 -0.64
C LYS A 6 -16.32 0.02 0.09
N LEU A 7 -16.72 1.15 0.67
CA LEU A 7 -15.85 2.02 1.45
C LEU A 7 -15.34 1.33 2.73
N LEU A 8 -16.23 0.67 3.47
CA LEU A 8 -15.87 -0.09 4.67
C LEU A 8 -14.91 -1.24 4.36
N LEU A 9 -15.15 -1.98 3.28
CA LEU A 9 -14.24 -3.03 2.81
C LEU A 9 -12.88 -2.46 2.41
N GLY A 10 -12.86 -1.35 1.67
CA GLY A 10 -11.62 -0.67 1.29
C GLY A 10 -10.80 -0.25 2.51
N ILE A 11 -11.44 0.34 3.51
CA ILE A 11 -10.79 0.73 4.77
C ILE A 11 -10.27 -0.50 5.53
N ALA A 12 -11.08 -1.57 5.64
CA ALA A 12 -10.66 -2.80 6.30
C ALA A 12 -9.42 -3.43 5.61
N VAL A 13 -9.40 -3.46 4.28
CA VAL A 13 -8.26 -3.93 3.49
C VAL A 13 -7.03 -3.05 3.71
N LEU A 14 -7.18 -1.72 3.71
CA LEU A 14 -6.06 -0.81 3.99
C LEU A 14 -5.47 -1.03 5.39
N LEU A 15 -6.33 -1.26 6.39
CA LEU A 15 -5.89 -1.56 7.75
C LEU A 15 -5.09 -2.87 7.82
N LEU A 16 -5.48 -3.90 7.04
CA LEU A 16 -4.73 -5.15 6.90
C LEU A 16 -3.36 -4.95 6.24
N GLY A 17 -3.16 -3.87 5.47
CA GLY A 17 -1.85 -3.53 4.91
C GLY A 17 -0.78 -3.30 5.98
N ILE A 18 -1.18 -2.85 7.19
CA ILE A 18 -0.26 -2.60 8.30
C ILE A 18 0.36 -3.90 8.86
N PRO A 19 -0.41 -4.91 9.32
CA PRO A 19 0.15 -6.16 9.79
C PRO A 19 0.89 -6.90 8.67
N VAL A 20 0.37 -6.89 7.44
CA VAL A 20 1.04 -7.51 6.29
C VAL A 20 2.40 -6.88 6.02
N GLY A 21 2.49 -5.54 6.00
CA GLY A 21 3.76 -4.83 5.85
C GLY A 21 4.77 -5.12 6.97
N ASN A 22 4.30 -5.26 8.21
CA ASN A 22 5.15 -5.64 9.34
C ASN A 22 5.65 -7.10 9.26
N LEU A 23 4.81 -8.02 8.78
CA LEU A 23 5.19 -9.41 8.57
C LEU A 23 6.23 -9.53 7.45
N LEU A 24 6.02 -8.82 6.34
CA LEU A 24 7.00 -8.71 5.26
C LEU A 24 8.32 -8.14 5.78
N ALA A 25 8.28 -7.05 6.54
CA ALA A 25 9.49 -6.45 7.14
C ALA A 25 10.33 -7.45 7.94
N LYS A 26 9.66 -8.37 8.66
CA LYS A 26 10.33 -9.40 9.47
C LYS A 26 10.87 -10.53 8.61
N ALA A 27 10.11 -10.96 7.60
CA ALA A 27 10.47 -12.08 6.75
C ALA A 27 11.59 -11.73 5.75
N THR A 28 11.64 -10.48 5.27
CA THR A 28 12.53 -10.04 4.18
C THR A 28 13.56 -9.01 4.63
N ASN A 29 13.97 -9.06 5.90
CA ASN A 29 14.80 -8.02 6.52
C ASN A 29 16.16 -7.81 5.81
N ASP A 30 16.80 -8.89 5.34
CA ASP A 30 18.08 -8.79 4.63
C ASP A 30 17.92 -8.30 3.19
N GLU A 31 16.84 -8.70 2.51
CA GLU A 31 16.47 -8.21 1.17
C GLU A 31 16.08 -6.73 1.21
N LEU A 32 15.43 -6.28 2.27
CA LEU A 32 15.06 -4.88 2.49
C LEU A 32 16.28 -3.98 2.67
N LYS A 33 17.35 -4.46 3.32
CA LYS A 33 18.60 -3.71 3.46
C LYS A 33 19.25 -3.45 2.11
N ALA A 34 19.35 -4.49 1.27
CA ALA A 34 19.91 -4.37 -0.08
C ALA A 34 18.96 -3.63 -1.05
N GLY A 35 17.65 -3.84 -0.92
CA GLY A 35 16.61 -3.35 -1.83
C GLY A 35 15.96 -2.03 -1.43
N LYS A 36 16.41 -1.36 -0.36
CA LYS A 36 15.76 -0.16 0.22
C LYS A 36 15.43 0.92 -0.81
N LYS A 37 16.33 1.12 -1.78
CA LYS A 37 16.12 2.07 -2.89
C LYS A 37 14.91 1.69 -3.75
N TRP A 38 14.77 0.42 -4.12
CA TRP A 38 13.66 -0.09 -4.92
C TRP A 38 12.33 -0.01 -4.20
N PHE A 39 12.30 -0.36 -2.90
CA PHE A 39 11.10 -0.21 -2.09
C PHE A 39 10.64 1.26 -2.02
N ARG A 40 11.57 2.21 -1.93
CA ARG A 40 11.23 3.64 -1.96
C ARG A 40 10.64 4.06 -3.31
N ILE A 41 11.16 3.53 -4.43
CA ILE A 41 10.60 3.77 -5.76
C ILE A 41 9.18 3.22 -5.85
N ILE A 42 8.91 2.02 -5.33
CA ILE A 42 7.56 1.43 -5.29
C ILE A 42 6.58 2.33 -4.53
N VAL A 43 7.00 2.89 -3.38
CA VAL A 43 6.16 3.84 -2.63
C VAL A 43 5.84 5.08 -3.46
N ILE A 44 6.84 5.66 -4.13
CA ILE A 44 6.64 6.86 -4.97
C ILE A 44 5.69 6.53 -6.15
N MET A 45 5.93 5.42 -6.85
CA MET A 45 5.09 4.98 -7.96
C MET A 45 3.65 4.67 -7.50
N GLY A 46 3.50 4.06 -6.34
CA GLY A 46 2.20 3.80 -5.72
C GLY A 46 1.46 5.09 -5.36
N LEU A 47 2.16 6.11 -4.83
CA LEU A 47 1.56 7.42 -4.56
C LEU A 47 1.12 8.12 -5.85
N ILE A 48 1.94 8.09 -6.90
CA ILE A 48 1.57 8.62 -8.23
C ILE A 48 0.34 7.87 -8.77
N GLY A 49 0.33 6.54 -8.71
CA GLY A 49 -0.79 5.71 -9.13
C GLY A 49 -2.07 6.01 -8.34
N ALA A 50 -1.97 6.25 -7.04
CA ALA A 50 -3.10 6.65 -6.20
C ALA A 50 -3.66 8.02 -6.62
N VAL A 51 -2.79 9.01 -6.86
CA VAL A 51 -3.21 10.35 -7.33
C VAL A 51 -3.89 10.26 -8.70
N ILE A 52 -3.32 9.50 -9.64
CA ILE A 52 -3.94 9.28 -10.96
C ILE A 52 -5.31 8.62 -10.79
N SER A 53 -5.40 7.57 -9.98
CA SER A 53 -6.66 6.84 -9.76
C SER A 53 -7.74 7.71 -9.13
N LEU A 54 -7.35 8.67 -8.28
CA LEU A 54 -8.26 9.66 -7.71
C LEU A 54 -8.83 10.60 -8.80
N ILE A 55 -7.99 11.06 -9.74
CA ILE A 55 -8.43 11.91 -10.87
C ILE A 55 -9.41 11.16 -11.76
N PHE A 56 -9.15 9.88 -12.04
CA PHE A 56 -10.04 9.02 -12.83
C PHE A 56 -11.25 8.49 -12.05
N ARG A 57 -11.41 8.85 -10.77
CA ARG A 57 -12.48 8.38 -9.87
C ARG A 57 -12.59 6.84 -9.84
N ASN A 58 -11.46 6.15 -9.92
CA ASN A 58 -11.41 4.69 -9.86
C ASN A 58 -11.01 4.25 -8.45
N ASP A 59 -12.04 4.02 -7.63
CA ASP A 59 -11.87 3.63 -6.22
C ASP A 59 -11.06 2.35 -6.07
N ALA A 60 -11.27 1.36 -6.94
CA ALA A 60 -10.58 0.07 -6.86
C ALA A 60 -9.06 0.23 -7.04
N LEU A 61 -8.63 0.99 -8.04
CA LEU A 61 -7.22 1.29 -8.25
C LEU A 61 -6.65 2.15 -7.14
N LEU A 62 -7.40 3.16 -6.68
CA LEU A 62 -7.00 4.02 -5.57
C LEU A 62 -6.70 3.19 -4.31
N PHE A 63 -7.63 2.33 -3.89
CA PHE A 63 -7.43 1.46 -2.72
C PHE A 63 -6.28 0.48 -2.93
N THR A 64 -6.09 -0.06 -4.13
CA THR A 64 -4.98 -0.97 -4.45
C THR A 64 -3.63 -0.28 -4.32
N PHE A 65 -3.47 0.91 -4.92
CA PHE A 65 -2.23 1.66 -4.84
C PHE A 65 -1.94 2.14 -3.41
N LEU A 66 -2.95 2.61 -2.69
CA LEU A 66 -2.80 2.97 -1.28
C LEU A 66 -2.42 1.77 -0.42
N PHE A 67 -2.98 0.58 -0.67
CA PHE A 67 -2.61 -0.64 0.03
C PHE A 67 -1.14 -0.99 -0.18
N ILE A 68 -0.67 -0.98 -1.44
CA ILE A 68 0.74 -1.22 -1.78
C ILE A 68 1.62 -0.21 -1.06
N VAL A 69 1.29 1.08 -1.10
CA VAL A 69 2.04 2.14 -0.40
C VAL A 69 2.14 1.86 1.09
N ILE A 70 1.03 1.49 1.75
CA ILE A 70 1.02 1.20 3.20
C ILE A 70 1.92 0.00 3.51
N VAL A 71 1.77 -1.11 2.77
CA VAL A 71 2.54 -2.34 2.96
C VAL A 71 4.04 -2.09 2.78
N THR A 72 4.42 -1.47 1.65
CA THR A 72 5.82 -1.19 1.30
C THR A 72 6.44 -0.15 2.23
N ASN A 73 5.71 0.88 2.63
CA ASN A 73 6.23 1.89 3.56
C ASN A 73 6.41 1.32 4.97
N LYS A 74 5.52 0.42 5.41
CA LYS A 74 5.69 -0.28 6.70
C LYS A 74 6.89 -1.21 6.69
N SER A 75 7.16 -1.89 5.59
CA SER A 75 8.35 -2.76 5.49
C SER A 75 9.66 -1.97 5.54
N LEU A 76 9.66 -0.72 5.06
CA LEU A 76 10.83 0.18 5.02
C LEU A 76 11.22 0.83 6.36
N ARG A 77 10.32 0.84 7.35
CA ARG A 77 10.50 1.61 8.60
C ARG A 77 11.31 0.87 9.68
N ARG A 78 11.70 -0.39 9.43
CA ARG A 78 12.65 -1.16 10.24
C ARG A 78 14.03 -1.15 9.60
#